data_AF-A0A1C3JJV0-F1
#
_entry.id   AF-A0A1C3JJV0-F1
#
_cell.length_a   1.000
_cell.length_b   1.000
_cell.length_c   1.000
_cell.angle_alpha   90.00
_cell.angle_beta   90.00
_cell.angle_gamma   90.00
#
_symmetry.space_group_name_H-M   'P 1'
#
loop_
_entity.id
_entity.type
_entity.pdbx_description
1 polymer ?
#
loop_
_entity_poly.entity_id
_entity_poly.type
_entity_poly.pdbx_seq_one_letter_code
_entity_poly.pdbx_strand_id
1 'polypeptide(L)'
;MPFSTQALLITYTNKAKRHTCKGQKVRMEEFVESAIEVQAQVGRIDNLDAITREFEQRLTIKSNWGYKLAAEQLSEAIKTVEKH
;
A
#
# COMPACT_ATOMS: atom_id res chain seq x y z
N MET A 1 13.35 -3.93 -3.11
CA MET A 1 12.57 -2.97 -2.34
C MET A 1 13.47 -1.95 -1.67
N PRO A 2 13.50 -0.70 -2.19
CA PRO A 2 14.09 0.46 -1.54
C PRO A 2 13.54 0.72 -0.13
N PHE A 3 14.30 1.49 0.65
CA PHE A 3 13.95 1.85 2.02
C PHE A 3 12.58 2.55 2.12
N SER A 4 12.29 3.51 1.24
CA SER A 4 11.05 4.30 1.26
C SER A 4 9.80 3.44 0.98
N THR A 5 9.89 2.51 0.02
CA THR A 5 8.82 1.54 -0.26
C THR A 5 8.65 0.49 0.84
N GLN A 6 9.73 0.12 1.52
CA GLN A 6 9.63 -0.78 2.68
C GLN A 6 8.99 -0.07 3.88
N ALA A 7 9.34 1.19 4.14
CA ALA A 7 8.66 2.03 5.12
C ALA A 7 7.16 2.17 4.81
N LEU A 8 6.81 2.40 3.53
CA LEU A 8 5.42 2.43 3.07
C LEU A 8 4.65 1.15 3.41
N LEU A 9 5.22 -0.02 3.07
CA LEU A 9 4.58 -1.31 3.35
C LEU A 9 4.35 -1.51 4.86
N ILE A 10 5.33 -1.16 5.70
CA ILE A 10 5.24 -1.29 7.16
C ILE A 10 4.17 -0.35 7.73
N THR A 11 4.21 0.93 7.36
CA THR A 11 3.26 1.96 7.83
C THR A 11 1.84 1.61 7.41
N TYR A 12 1.64 1.20 6.16
CA TYR A 12 0.35 0.71 5.66
C TYR A 12 -0.14 -0.50 6.46
N THR A 13 0.71 -1.51 6.64
CA THR A 13 0.32 -2.74 7.36
C THR A 13 -0.11 -2.43 8.80
N ASN A 14 0.62 -1.56 9.49
CA ASN A 14 0.29 -1.15 10.85
C ASN A 14 -1.03 -0.40 10.93
N LYS A 15 -1.33 0.46 9.96
CA LYS A 15 -2.60 1.19 9.87
C LYS A 15 -3.75 0.23 9.57
N ALA A 16 -3.61 -0.56 8.50
CA ALA A 16 -4.60 -1.54 8.06
C ALA A 16 -4.96 -2.58 9.13
N LYS A 17 -3.99 -2.96 9.98
CA LYS A 17 -4.16 -3.91 11.09
C LYS A 17 -5.11 -3.41 12.19
N ARG A 18 -5.30 -2.09 12.32
CA ARG A 18 -6.24 -1.50 13.30
C ARG A 18 -7.70 -1.70 12.91
N HIS A 19 -7.95 -2.08 11.66
CA HIS A 19 -9.29 -2.28 11.13
C HIS A 19 -9.51 -3.75 10.77
N THR A 20 -10.78 -4.18 10.86
CA THR A 20 -11.22 -5.51 10.39
C THR A 20 -11.19 -5.57 8.86
N CYS A 21 -11.88 -6.54 8.25
CA CYS A 21 -12.00 -6.59 6.80
C CYS A 21 -12.72 -5.31 6.29
N LYS A 22 -12.06 -4.58 5.39
CA LYS A 22 -12.56 -3.35 4.76
C LYS A 22 -12.54 -3.46 3.23
N GLY A 23 -13.43 -2.72 2.57
CA GLY A 23 -13.48 -2.66 1.12
C GLY A 23 -12.37 -1.81 0.51
N GLN A 24 -12.25 -1.87 -0.82
CA GLN A 24 -11.22 -1.19 -1.62
C GLN A 24 -11.02 0.27 -1.23
N LYS A 25 -12.11 1.05 -1.15
CA LYS A 25 -12.04 2.50 -0.85
C LYS A 25 -11.27 2.79 0.44
N VAL A 26 -11.60 2.10 1.52
CA VAL A 26 -10.94 2.28 2.82
C VAL A 26 -9.49 1.82 2.77
N ARG A 27 -9.19 0.73 2.05
CA ARG A 27 -7.80 0.27 1.88
C ARG A 27 -6.95 1.26 1.07
N MET A 28 -7.54 1.92 0.07
CA MET A 28 -6.86 2.98 -0.67
C MET A 28 -6.66 4.24 0.17
N GLU A 29 -7.65 4.64 0.99
CA GLU A 29 -7.51 5.75 1.94
C GLU A 29 -6.37 5.48 2.93
N GLU A 30 -6.34 4.29 3.54
CA GLU A 30 -5.25 3.88 4.44
C GLU A 30 -3.88 3.92 3.75
N PHE A 31 -3.80 3.46 2.50
CA PHE A 31 -2.59 3.50 1.71
C PHE A 31 -2.11 4.93 1.43
N VAL A 32 -3.00 5.82 1.00
CA VAL A 32 -2.66 7.22 0.72
C VAL A 32 -2.18 7.93 1.99
N GLU A 33 -2.88 7.74 3.11
CA GLU A 33 -2.44 8.28 4.40
C GLU A 33 -1.05 7.77 4.79
N SER A 34 -0.78 6.47 4.59
CA SER A 34 0.54 5.89 4.86
C SER A 34 1.62 6.44 3.93
N ALA A 35 1.32 6.70 2.66
CA ALA A 35 2.26 7.32 1.73
C ALA A 35 2.61 8.75 2.15
N ILE A 36 1.61 9.55 2.56
CA ILE A 36 1.82 10.90 3.08
C ILE A 36 2.69 10.87 4.35
N GLU A 37 2.38 9.98 5.29
CA GLU A 37 3.14 9.84 6.54
C GLU A 37 4.60 9.47 6.28
N VAL A 38 4.84 8.51 5.38
CA VAL A 38 6.20 8.10 5.01
C VAL A 38 6.92 9.24 4.28
N GLN A 39 6.25 9.95 3.35
CA GLN A 39 6.86 11.09 2.68
C GLN A 39 7.29 12.20 3.64
N ALA A 40 6.50 12.46 4.68
CA ALA A 40 6.86 13.44 5.71
C ALA A 40 8.07 13.00 6.56
N GLN A 41 8.30 11.69 6.74
CA GLN A 41 9.37 11.16 7.59
C GLN A 41 10.67 10.87 6.85
N VAL A 42 10.58 10.29 5.65
CA VAL A 42 11.75 9.77 4.90
C VAL A 42 11.95 10.45 3.55
N GLY A 43 11.05 11.37 3.16
CA GLY A 43 11.09 12.06 1.89
C GLY A 43 10.47 11.25 0.74
N ARG A 44 10.93 11.51 -0.48
CA ARG A 44 10.33 10.97 -1.71
C ARG A 44 10.26 9.43 -1.70
N ILE A 45 9.08 8.92 -2.07
CA ILE A 45 8.87 7.50 -2.39
C ILE A 45 8.92 7.38 -3.91
N ASP A 46 9.89 6.63 -4.42
CA ASP A 46 10.01 6.43 -5.86
C ASP A 46 8.88 5.57 -6.40
N ASN A 47 8.46 5.88 -7.63
CA ASN A 47 7.39 5.18 -8.34
C ASN A 47 6.04 5.12 -7.59
N LEU A 48 5.79 6.03 -6.65
CA LEU A 48 4.58 6.04 -5.83
C LEU A 48 3.29 6.01 -6.68
N ASP A 49 3.21 6.80 -7.76
CA ASP A 49 2.03 6.82 -8.63
C ASP A 49 1.80 5.47 -9.32
N ALA A 50 2.86 4.81 -9.76
CA ALA A 50 2.76 3.49 -10.39
C ALA A 50 2.35 2.42 -9.36
N ILE A 51 2.93 2.45 -8.16
CA ILE A 51 2.57 1.56 -7.05
C ILE A 51 1.10 1.75 -6.68
N THR A 52 0.63 2.99 -6.62
CA THR A 52 -0.76 3.34 -6.27
C THR A 52 -1.74 2.71 -7.27
N ARG A 53 -1.48 2.87 -8.58
CA ARG A 53 -2.33 2.33 -9.64
C ARG A 53 -2.36 0.79 -9.63
N GLU A 54 -1.19 0.17 -9.51
CA GLU A 54 -1.08 -1.29 -9.46
C GLU A 54 -1.78 -1.87 -8.22
N PHE A 55 -1.64 -1.21 -7.08
CA PHE A 55 -2.31 -1.62 -5.85
C PHE A 55 -3.83 -1.46 -5.94
N GLU A 56 -4.31 -0.33 -6.47
CA GLU A 56 -5.73 -0.10 -6.70
C GLU A 56 -6.35 -1.20 -7.58
N GLN A 57 -5.70 -1.52 -8.70
CA GLN A 57 -6.14 -2.59 -9.60
C GLN A 57 -6.25 -3.93 -8.87
N ARG A 58 -5.27 -4.30 -8.06
CA ARG A 58 -5.29 -5.54 -7.27
C ARG A 58 -6.44 -5.60 -6.28
N LEU A 59 -6.81 -4.46 -5.69
CA LEU A 59 -7.92 -4.40 -4.73
C LEU A 59 -9.30 -4.55 -5.39
N THR A 60 -9.45 -4.25 -6.69
CA THR A 60 -10.74 -4.40 -7.41
C THR A 60 -11.25 -5.84 -7.48
N ILE A 61 -10.35 -6.82 -7.31
CA ILE A 61 -10.66 -8.25 -7.43
C ILE A 61 -11.66 -8.73 -6.35
N LYS A 62 -11.74 -8.03 -5.21
CA LYS A 62 -12.61 -8.41 -4.09
C LYS A 62 -13.26 -7.19 -3.47
N SER A 63 -14.49 -7.38 -2.98
CA SER A 63 -15.23 -6.34 -2.25
C SER A 63 -14.73 -6.11 -0.82
N ASN A 64 -13.94 -7.03 -0.27
CA ASN A 64 -13.47 -6.97 1.11
C ASN A 64 -12.07 -7.58 1.29
N TRP A 65 -11.22 -6.90 2.07
CA TRP A 65 -9.82 -7.25 2.27
C TRP A 65 -9.47 -7.24 3.75
N GLY A 66 -8.96 -8.37 4.26
CA GLY A 66 -8.26 -8.42 5.54
C GLY A 66 -6.86 -7.81 5.42
N TYR A 67 -6.34 -7.26 6.53
CA TYR A 67 -5.09 -6.49 6.49
C TYR A 67 -3.89 -7.28 5.95
N LYS A 68 -3.76 -8.58 6.28
CA LYS A 68 -2.66 -9.44 5.80
C LYS A 68 -2.66 -9.55 4.28
N LEU A 69 -3.82 -9.91 3.72
CA LEU A 69 -3.97 -10.08 2.28
C LEU A 69 -3.80 -8.75 1.54
N ALA A 70 -4.31 -7.65 2.11
CA ALA A 70 -4.12 -6.32 1.53
C ALA A 70 -2.64 -5.90 1.53
N ALA A 71 -1.90 -6.19 2.60
CA ALA A 71 -0.46 -5.93 2.69
C ALA A 71 0.34 -6.82 1.71
N GLU A 72 -0.07 -8.07 1.51
CA GLU A 72 0.50 -8.95 0.48
C GLU A 72 0.29 -8.35 -0.92
N GLN A 73 -0.92 -7.87 -1.24
CA GLN A 73 -1.17 -7.23 -2.54
C GLN A 73 -0.35 -5.95 -2.73
N LEU A 74 -0.16 -5.14 -1.69
CA LEU A 74 0.72 -3.98 -1.76
C LEU A 74 2.19 -4.39 -1.99
N SER A 75 2.66 -5.42 -1.29
CA SER A 75 4.01 -5.96 -1.48
C SER A 75 4.23 -6.43 -2.92
N GLU A 76 3.27 -7.14 -3.50
CA GLU A 76 3.33 -7.57 -4.90
C GLU A 76 3.22 -6.40 -5.89
N ALA A 77 2.43 -5.36 -5.59
CA ALA A 77 2.37 -4.15 -6.40
C ALA A 77 3.74 -3.45 -6.48
N ILE A 78 4.39 -3.29 -5.32
CA ILE A 78 5.74 -2.73 -5.23
C ILE A 78 6.74 -3.56 -6.05
N LYS A 79 6.74 -4.89 -5.87
CA LYS A 79 7.64 -5.79 -6.64
C LYS A 79 7.39 -5.74 -8.14
N THR A 80 6.14 -5.55 -8.56
CA THR A 80 5.78 -5.47 -9.98
C THR A 80 6.36 -4.22 -10.60
N VAL A 81 6.22 -3.08 -9.92
CA VAL A 81 6.74 -1.80 -10.38
C VAL A 81 8.27 -1.73 -10.32
N GLU A 82 8.91 -2.34 -9.32
CA GLU A 82 10.38 -2.33 -9.19
C GLU A 82 11.11 -3.28 -10.15
N LYS A 83 10.41 -4.26 -10.71
CA LYS A 83 10.99 -5.18 -11.72
C LYS A 83 11.06 -4.56 -13.11
N HIS A 84 10.52 -3.36 -13.31
CA HIS A 84 10.44 -2.63 -14.57
C HIS A 84 11.08 -1.25 -14.42
#